data_AF-A0A953G7P0-F1
#
_entry.id   AF-A0A953G7P0-F1
#
_cell.length_a   1.000
_cell.length_b   1.000
_cell.length_c   1.000
_cell.angle_alpha   90.00
_cell.angle_beta   90.00
_cell.angle_gamma   90.00
#
_symmetry.space_group_name_H-M   'P 1'
#
loop_
_entity.id
_entity.type
_entity.pdbx_description
1 polymer ?
#
loop_
_entity_poly.entity_id
_entity_poly.type
_entity_poly.pdbx_seq_one_letter_code
_entity_poly.pdbx_strand_id
1 'polypeptide(L)'
;MSKVNTEQNSGYFSYVLTLAMVLFLVGISLLFWLQTSQINSRLSGKSPDIIELSRNYPADSLKLLQSWLQARSDVSSGSIQFVGKEKALREMSAELPPELIEAGENPFLDLLLYQSVSPEASAKIKKDINEHFGHSTWWTNISPSDSLPASSGELLGKLSRIGFLSFILFGLICGLIMWYLSGVYVKDRSQVITALVNMGAQRETILSPYRKRSLIFGLASALIAIGCIGLILLVLTTTFKWFSELFELNNFFITLFVLLLAGPVIHSFFVKLHIQKFIQT
;
A
#
# COMPACT_ATOMS: atom_id res chain seq x y z
N MET A 1 15.78 48.31 4.30
CA MET A 1 15.39 47.18 5.17
C MET A 1 14.30 46.28 4.56
N SER A 2 13.30 46.77 3.80
CA SER A 2 12.27 45.87 3.23
C SER A 2 12.78 44.93 2.12
N LYS A 3 13.66 45.40 1.22
CA LYS A 3 14.24 44.57 0.12
C LYS A 3 15.05 43.35 0.60
N VAL A 4 15.84 43.53 1.66
CA VAL A 4 16.68 42.45 2.23
C VAL A 4 15.82 41.36 2.88
N ASN A 5 14.74 41.76 3.58
CA ASN A 5 13.80 40.81 4.17
C ASN A 5 12.99 40.04 3.10
N THR A 6 12.64 40.67 1.98
CA THR A 6 11.94 39.99 0.87
C THR A 6 12.82 38.98 0.14
N GLU A 7 14.10 39.27 -0.09
CA GLU A 7 15.03 38.32 -0.75
C GLU A 7 15.35 37.12 0.15
N GLN A 8 15.56 37.36 1.45
CA GLN A 8 15.85 36.29 2.41
C GLN A 8 14.64 35.37 2.63
N ASN A 9 13.42 35.92 2.66
CA ASN A 9 12.18 35.13 2.73
C ASN A 9 11.92 34.32 1.44
N SER A 10 12.25 34.87 0.28
CA SER A 10 12.15 34.16 -1.01
C SER A 10 13.05 32.92 -1.06
N GLY A 11 14.29 33.02 -0.54
CA GLY A 11 15.22 31.89 -0.46
C GLY A 11 14.73 30.76 0.43
N TYR A 12 14.17 31.07 1.61
CA TYR A 12 13.59 30.05 2.50
C TYR A 12 12.34 29.39 1.93
N PHE A 13 11.49 30.18 1.26
CA PHE A 13 10.29 29.65 0.62
C PHE A 13 10.64 28.67 -0.50
N SER A 14 11.54 29.06 -1.40
CA SER A 14 12.01 28.21 -2.49
C SER A 14 12.61 26.90 -1.97
N TYR A 15 13.44 26.99 -0.92
CA TYR A 15 14.03 25.83 -0.24
C TYR A 15 12.97 24.82 0.24
N VAL A 16 11.99 25.32 1.00
CA VAL A 16 10.92 24.48 1.57
C VAL A 16 10.04 23.91 0.46
N LEU A 17 9.77 24.69 -0.59
CA LEU A 17 8.96 24.25 -1.73
C LEU A 17 9.67 23.14 -2.51
N THR A 18 10.96 23.28 -2.81
CA THR A 18 11.75 22.21 -3.47
C THR A 18 11.76 20.94 -2.60
N LEU A 19 11.99 21.08 -1.29
CA LEU A 19 11.96 19.94 -0.38
C LEU A 19 10.57 19.26 -0.36
N ALA A 20 9.50 20.05 -0.42
CA ALA A 20 8.13 19.55 -0.47
C ALA A 20 7.84 18.80 -1.79
N MET A 21 8.27 19.31 -2.94
CA MET A 21 8.08 18.65 -4.24
C MET A 21 8.75 17.28 -4.28
N VAL A 22 9.94 17.18 -3.70
CA VAL A 22 10.69 15.92 -3.65
C VAL A 22 10.03 14.93 -2.68
N LEU A 23 9.62 15.37 -1.50
CA LEU A 23 8.86 14.55 -0.55
C LEU A 23 7.51 14.10 -1.13
N PHE A 24 6.87 14.96 -1.93
CA PHE A 24 5.64 14.63 -2.64
C PHE A 24 5.83 13.46 -3.61
N LEU A 25 6.91 13.45 -4.41
CA LEU A 25 7.20 12.36 -5.34
C LEU A 25 7.45 11.02 -4.62
N VAL A 26 8.18 11.07 -3.50
CA VAL A 26 8.39 9.87 -2.65
C VAL A 26 7.07 9.42 -2.01
N GLY A 27 6.26 10.36 -1.54
CA GLY A 27 4.98 10.07 -0.91
C GLY A 27 3.99 9.42 -1.87
N ILE A 28 3.82 9.97 -3.07
CA ILE A 28 2.87 9.43 -4.05
C ILE A 28 3.33 8.06 -4.58
N SER A 29 4.64 7.84 -4.74
CA SER A 29 5.17 6.52 -5.16
C SER A 29 5.06 5.47 -4.06
N LEU A 30 5.29 5.84 -2.79
CA LEU A 30 5.03 4.98 -1.63
C LEU A 30 3.56 4.58 -1.56
N LEU A 31 2.66 5.56 -1.61
CA LEU A 31 1.22 5.31 -1.56
C LEU A 31 0.76 4.42 -2.72
N PHE A 32 1.23 4.71 -3.93
CA PHE A 32 0.92 3.91 -5.12
C PHE A 32 1.37 2.46 -4.96
N TRP A 33 2.58 2.24 -4.44
CA TRP A 33 3.09 0.90 -4.17
C TRP A 33 2.26 0.19 -3.10
N LEU A 34 1.99 0.82 -1.95
CA LEU A 34 1.17 0.25 -0.88
C LEU A 34 -0.22 -0.13 -1.37
N GLN A 35 -0.87 0.77 -2.12
CA GLN A 35 -2.22 0.55 -2.64
C GLN A 35 -2.25 -0.62 -3.61
N THR A 36 -1.32 -0.65 -4.56
CA THR A 36 -1.26 -1.72 -5.56
C THR A 36 -0.84 -3.05 -4.93
N SER A 37 0.06 -3.03 -3.94
CA SER A 37 0.48 -4.22 -3.20
C SER A 37 -0.68 -4.81 -2.41
N GLN A 38 -1.49 -3.98 -1.74
CA GLN A 38 -2.67 -4.43 -1.01
C GLN A 38 -3.73 -5.01 -1.95
N ILE A 39 -4.05 -4.31 -3.06
CA ILE A 39 -4.98 -4.83 -4.08
C ILE A 39 -4.45 -6.16 -4.63
N ASN A 40 -3.16 -6.23 -4.95
CA ASN A 40 -2.53 -7.46 -5.39
C ASN A 40 -2.61 -8.56 -4.33
N SER A 41 -2.45 -8.27 -3.04
CA SER A 41 -2.54 -9.27 -1.97
C SER A 41 -3.96 -9.80 -1.77
N ARG A 42 -4.98 -8.94 -1.94
CA ARG A 42 -6.40 -9.33 -1.88
C ARG A 42 -6.79 -10.21 -3.06
N LEU A 43 -6.21 -9.97 -4.22
CA LEU A 43 -6.50 -10.71 -5.46
C LEU A 43 -5.57 -11.92 -5.67
N SER A 44 -4.34 -11.87 -5.18
CA SER A 44 -3.34 -12.95 -5.25
C SER A 44 -3.41 -13.88 -4.04
N GLY A 45 -4.20 -13.57 -3.02
CA GLY A 45 -4.68 -14.60 -2.09
C GLY A 45 -5.43 -15.59 -2.96
N LYS A 46 -4.74 -16.64 -3.43
CA LYS A 46 -5.18 -17.52 -4.52
C LYS A 46 -6.65 -17.79 -4.33
N SER A 47 -7.43 -17.32 -5.28
CA SER A 47 -8.86 -17.55 -5.35
C SER A 47 -9.19 -18.96 -4.91
N PRO A 48 -10.02 -19.14 -3.86
CA PRO A 48 -10.38 -20.47 -3.44
C PRO A 48 -11.07 -21.19 -4.60
N ASP A 49 -10.73 -22.45 -4.79
CA ASP A 49 -11.50 -23.35 -5.61
C ASP A 49 -12.88 -23.52 -4.94
N ILE A 50 -13.95 -23.38 -5.73
CA ILE A 50 -15.33 -23.37 -5.23
C ILE A 50 -15.98 -24.71 -5.57
N ILE A 51 -16.49 -25.39 -4.55
CA ILE A 51 -17.36 -26.55 -4.71
C ILE A 51 -18.81 -26.10 -4.43
N GLU A 52 -19.64 -26.12 -5.45
CA GLU A 52 -21.08 -25.84 -5.31
C GLU A 52 -21.83 -27.09 -4.84
N LEU A 53 -22.50 -26.98 -3.70
CA LEU A 53 -23.34 -28.05 -3.16
C LEU A 53 -24.74 -27.95 -3.77
N SER A 54 -25.34 -29.10 -4.07
CA SER A 54 -26.73 -29.13 -4.56
C SER A 54 -27.71 -28.63 -3.49
N ARG A 55 -28.94 -28.24 -3.85
CA ARG A 55 -29.91 -27.71 -2.87
C ARG A 55 -30.24 -28.67 -1.72
N ASN A 56 -30.00 -29.97 -1.91
CA ASN A 56 -30.16 -31.01 -0.90
C ASN A 56 -28.88 -31.87 -0.87
N TYR A 57 -28.11 -31.80 0.21
CA TYR A 57 -26.88 -32.58 0.41
C TYR A 57 -26.88 -33.24 1.81
N PRO A 58 -26.33 -34.46 1.95
CA PRO A 58 -26.19 -35.08 3.26
C PRO A 58 -25.09 -34.40 4.08
N ALA A 59 -25.40 -34.07 5.34
CA ALA A 59 -24.43 -33.44 6.25
C ALA A 59 -23.18 -34.32 6.49
N ASP A 60 -23.35 -35.65 6.52
CA ASP A 60 -22.25 -36.59 6.70
C ASP A 60 -21.33 -36.63 5.49
N SER A 61 -21.87 -36.50 4.27
CA SER A 61 -21.08 -36.43 3.04
C SER A 61 -20.28 -35.12 2.96
N LEU A 62 -20.85 -34.00 3.39
CA LEU A 62 -20.13 -32.72 3.50
C LEU A 62 -18.96 -32.83 4.49
N LYS A 63 -19.20 -33.40 5.69
CA LYS A 63 -18.15 -33.61 6.69
C LYS A 63 -17.04 -34.54 6.20
N LEU A 64 -17.41 -35.58 5.45
CA LEU A 64 -16.45 -36.50 4.83
C LEU A 64 -15.57 -35.76 3.81
N LEU A 65 -16.15 -34.96 2.92
CA LEU A 65 -15.42 -34.15 1.95
C LEU A 65 -14.50 -33.12 2.64
N GLN A 66 -14.98 -32.44 3.67
CA GLN A 66 -14.16 -31.52 4.47
C GLN A 66 -12.96 -32.23 5.10
N SER A 67 -13.19 -33.38 5.73
CA SER A 67 -12.12 -34.16 6.36
C SER A 67 -11.12 -34.68 5.32
N TRP A 68 -11.60 -35.10 4.16
CA TRP A 68 -10.77 -35.55 3.04
C TRP A 68 -9.89 -34.40 2.51
N LEU A 69 -10.45 -33.21 2.31
CA LEU A 69 -9.68 -32.02 1.92
C LEU A 69 -8.66 -31.59 2.99
N GLN A 70 -9.02 -31.68 4.28
CA GLN A 70 -8.13 -31.33 5.39
C GLN A 70 -6.91 -32.25 5.50
N ALA A 71 -7.06 -33.53 5.12
CA ALA A 71 -5.98 -34.51 5.18
C ALA A 71 -4.96 -34.38 4.04
N ARG A 72 -5.21 -33.53 3.05
CA ARG A 72 -4.37 -33.39 1.86
C ARG A 72 -3.23 -32.38 2.07
N SER A 73 -2.03 -32.76 1.63
CA SER A 73 -0.84 -31.89 1.68
C SER A 73 -0.80 -30.84 0.56
N ASP A 74 -1.61 -31.01 -0.48
CA ASP A 74 -1.71 -30.09 -1.63
C ASP A 74 -2.86 -29.07 -1.48
N VAL A 75 -3.54 -29.07 -0.31
CA VAL A 75 -4.47 -28.04 0.17
C VAL A 75 -3.80 -27.20 1.26
N SER A 76 -3.99 -25.88 1.22
CA SER A 76 -3.43 -24.96 2.22
C SER A 76 -4.11 -25.17 3.57
N SER A 77 -3.35 -25.40 4.63
CA SER A 77 -3.88 -25.67 5.96
C SER A 77 -4.79 -24.53 6.46
N GLY A 78 -5.98 -24.86 6.95
CA GLY A 78 -6.95 -23.88 7.45
C GLY A 78 -7.70 -23.08 6.37
N SER A 79 -7.51 -23.40 5.08
CA SER A 79 -8.19 -22.70 3.98
C SER A 79 -9.62 -23.16 3.70
N ILE A 80 -10.07 -24.24 4.35
CA ILE A 80 -11.37 -24.85 4.07
C ILE A 80 -12.47 -24.07 4.81
N GLN A 81 -13.37 -23.47 4.04
CA GLN A 81 -14.44 -22.65 4.58
C GLN A 81 -15.79 -23.03 3.97
N PHE A 82 -16.79 -23.22 4.81
CA PHE A 82 -18.18 -23.37 4.37
C PHE A 82 -18.88 -22.01 4.36
N VAL A 83 -19.53 -21.68 3.25
CA VAL A 83 -20.32 -20.47 3.08
C VAL A 83 -21.75 -20.87 2.76
N GLY A 84 -22.66 -20.61 3.69
CA GLY A 84 -24.08 -20.88 3.48
C GLY A 84 -24.74 -19.85 2.55
N LYS A 85 -25.71 -20.31 1.76
CA LYS A 85 -26.52 -19.51 0.83
C LYS A 85 -27.20 -18.30 1.47
N GLU A 86 -27.57 -18.40 2.75
CA GLU A 86 -28.16 -17.29 3.50
C GLU A 86 -27.16 -16.17 3.79
N LYS A 87 -25.88 -16.52 3.96
CA LYS A 87 -24.81 -15.53 4.13
C LYS A 87 -24.51 -14.84 2.80
N ALA A 88 -24.40 -15.62 1.72
CA ALA A 88 -24.20 -15.10 0.37
C ALA A 88 -25.33 -14.13 -0.04
N LEU A 89 -26.58 -14.50 0.24
CA LEU A 89 -27.73 -13.63 -0.03
C LEU A 89 -27.65 -12.30 0.71
N ARG A 90 -27.29 -12.29 2.01
CA ARG A 90 -27.15 -11.04 2.78
C ARG A 90 -26.02 -10.14 2.30
N GLU A 91 -24.93 -10.73 1.83
CA GLU A 91 -23.75 -9.98 1.37
C GLU A 91 -23.94 -9.43 -0.05
N MET A 92 -24.70 -10.13 -0.90
CA MET A 92 -24.85 -9.77 -2.32
C MET A 92 -26.22 -9.19 -2.68
N SER A 93 -27.21 -9.19 -1.77
CA SER A 93 -28.59 -8.75 -2.05
C SER A 93 -28.72 -7.36 -2.66
N ALA A 94 -27.80 -6.45 -2.37
CA ALA A 94 -27.81 -5.09 -2.92
C ALA A 94 -27.48 -5.02 -4.42
N GLU A 95 -26.87 -6.09 -4.96
CA GLU A 95 -26.42 -6.19 -6.35
C GLU A 95 -27.30 -7.13 -7.19
N LEU A 96 -28.27 -7.81 -6.57
CA LEU A 96 -29.18 -8.69 -7.30
C LEU A 96 -30.22 -7.91 -8.12
N PRO A 97 -30.55 -8.39 -9.34
CA PRO A 97 -31.72 -7.93 -10.06
C PRO A 97 -32.99 -7.99 -9.20
N PRO A 98 -33.84 -6.95 -9.20
CA PRO A 98 -35.07 -6.91 -8.39
C PRO A 98 -35.98 -8.13 -8.60
N GLU A 99 -36.02 -8.65 -9.83
CA GLU A 99 -36.82 -9.80 -10.25
C GLU A 99 -36.47 -11.10 -9.48
N LEU A 100 -35.20 -11.28 -9.09
CA LEU A 100 -34.75 -12.43 -8.30
C LEU A 100 -35.05 -12.27 -6.81
N ILE A 101 -35.15 -11.03 -6.34
CA ILE A 101 -35.53 -10.70 -4.97
C ILE A 101 -37.04 -10.92 -4.80
N GLU A 102 -37.84 -10.54 -5.80
CA GLU A 102 -39.30 -10.70 -5.82
C GLU A 102 -39.74 -12.16 -5.96
N ALA A 103 -38.93 -13.03 -6.56
CA ALA A 103 -39.21 -14.47 -6.68
C ALA A 103 -39.22 -15.21 -5.33
N GLY A 104 -38.69 -14.62 -4.26
CA GLY A 104 -38.76 -15.15 -2.89
C GLY A 104 -37.91 -16.41 -2.63
N GLU A 105 -37.30 -17.00 -3.64
CA GLU A 105 -36.35 -18.10 -3.49
C GLU A 105 -34.90 -17.60 -3.49
N ASN A 106 -34.08 -18.11 -2.57
CA ASN A 106 -32.65 -17.83 -2.54
C ASN A 106 -31.97 -18.41 -3.81
N PRO A 107 -31.41 -17.58 -4.69
CA PRO A 107 -30.77 -18.06 -5.92
C PRO A 107 -29.40 -18.68 -5.67
N PHE A 108 -28.80 -18.46 -4.49
CA PHE A 108 -27.48 -19.00 -4.14
C PHE A 108 -27.54 -20.46 -3.67
N LEU A 109 -26.47 -21.18 -3.94
CA LEU A 109 -26.20 -22.51 -3.38
C LEU A 109 -25.25 -22.40 -2.18
N ASP A 110 -25.22 -23.43 -1.35
CA ASP A 110 -24.20 -23.54 -0.31
C ASP A 110 -22.85 -23.87 -0.98
N LEU A 111 -21.78 -23.23 -0.52
CA LEU A 111 -20.45 -23.33 -1.10
C LEU A 111 -19.45 -23.91 -0.10
N LEU A 112 -18.56 -24.77 -0.59
CA LEU A 112 -17.35 -25.17 0.13
C LEU A 112 -16.14 -24.62 -0.62
N LEU A 113 -15.40 -23.74 0.06
CA LEU A 113 -14.21 -23.07 -0.45
C LEU A 113 -12.97 -23.79 0.07
N TYR A 114 -11.96 -23.99 -0.77
CA TYR A 114 -10.63 -24.46 -0.36
C TYR A 114 -9.55 -23.80 -1.20
N GLN A 115 -8.31 -23.73 -0.68
CA GLN A 115 -7.20 -23.13 -1.42
C GLN A 115 -6.11 -24.14 -1.71
N SER A 116 -5.80 -24.34 -2.98
CA SER A 116 -4.74 -25.22 -3.45
C SER A 116 -3.34 -24.58 -3.34
N VAL A 117 -2.32 -25.40 -3.08
CA VAL A 117 -0.92 -24.94 -2.93
C VAL A 117 -0.31 -24.51 -4.27
N SER A 118 -0.86 -24.93 -5.41
CA SER A 118 -0.49 -24.48 -6.75
C SER A 118 -1.63 -24.70 -7.75
N PRO A 119 -1.58 -24.07 -8.96
CA PRO A 119 -2.56 -24.35 -10.03
C PRO A 119 -2.58 -25.82 -10.45
N GLU A 120 -1.42 -26.48 -10.48
CA GLU A 120 -1.31 -27.92 -10.77
C GLU A 120 -1.98 -28.77 -9.70
N ALA A 121 -1.83 -28.37 -8.43
CA ALA A 121 -2.53 -29.00 -7.31
C ALA A 121 -4.05 -28.83 -7.43
N SER A 122 -4.55 -27.64 -7.82
CA SER A 122 -5.99 -27.44 -8.07
C SER A 122 -6.53 -28.44 -9.10
N ALA A 123 -5.86 -28.57 -10.25
CA ALA A 123 -6.27 -29.50 -11.30
C ALA A 123 -6.28 -30.96 -10.82
N LYS A 124 -5.26 -31.35 -10.04
CA LYS A 124 -5.18 -32.69 -9.44
C LYS A 124 -6.29 -32.93 -8.42
N ILE A 125 -6.51 -32.00 -7.49
CA ILE A 125 -7.56 -32.10 -6.46
C ILE A 125 -8.94 -32.20 -7.13
N LYS A 126 -9.21 -31.39 -8.17
CA LYS A 126 -10.46 -31.46 -8.93
C LYS A 126 -10.67 -32.84 -9.57
N LYS A 127 -9.63 -33.39 -10.19
CA LYS A 127 -9.68 -34.75 -10.75
C LYS A 127 -9.95 -35.79 -9.66
N ASP A 128 -9.25 -35.71 -8.54
CA ASP A 128 -9.39 -36.66 -7.44
C ASP A 128 -10.78 -36.58 -6.79
N ILE A 129 -11.38 -35.38 -6.68
CA ILE A 129 -12.76 -35.22 -6.19
C ILE A 129 -13.75 -35.88 -7.16
N ASN A 130 -13.58 -35.68 -8.48
CA ASN A 130 -14.42 -36.35 -9.47
C ASN A 130 -14.29 -37.89 -9.39
N GLU A 131 -13.10 -38.42 -9.13
CA GLU A 131 -12.89 -39.87 -9.01
C GLU A 131 -13.50 -40.44 -7.73
N HIS A 132 -13.36 -39.76 -6.59
CA HIS A 132 -13.81 -40.28 -5.29
C HIS A 132 -15.27 -39.94 -4.96
N PHE A 133 -15.77 -38.82 -5.48
CA PHE A 133 -17.09 -38.26 -5.17
C PHE A 133 -17.95 -37.98 -6.41
N GLY A 134 -17.45 -38.16 -7.65
CA GLY A 134 -18.19 -37.85 -8.88
C GLY A 134 -19.38 -38.76 -9.20
N HIS A 135 -19.51 -39.88 -8.49
CA HIS A 135 -20.72 -40.70 -8.56
C HIS A 135 -21.89 -40.14 -7.74
N SER A 136 -21.66 -39.06 -6.99
CA SER A 136 -22.66 -38.51 -6.09
C SER A 136 -23.38 -37.30 -6.68
N THR A 137 -24.68 -37.18 -6.39
CA THR A 137 -25.57 -36.14 -6.95
C THR A 137 -25.72 -34.92 -6.05
N TRP A 138 -24.93 -34.83 -4.96
CA TRP A 138 -25.08 -33.78 -3.93
C TRP A 138 -24.11 -32.60 -4.09
N TRP A 139 -23.28 -32.61 -5.13
CA TRP A 139 -22.46 -31.49 -5.56
C TRP A 139 -22.49 -31.37 -7.08
N THR A 140 -22.34 -30.16 -7.61
CA THR A 140 -22.60 -29.89 -9.04
C THR A 140 -21.33 -29.69 -9.83
N ASN A 141 -20.50 -28.71 -9.46
CA ASN A 141 -19.29 -28.37 -10.20
C ASN A 141 -18.21 -27.82 -9.26
N ILE A 142 -16.96 -28.04 -9.66
CA ILE A 142 -15.78 -27.41 -9.08
C ILE A 142 -15.37 -26.32 -10.06
N SER A 143 -15.87 -25.13 -9.84
CA SER A 143 -15.46 -23.97 -10.61
C SER A 143 -14.22 -23.38 -9.93
N PRO A 144 -13.15 -23.06 -10.67
CA PRO A 144 -12.28 -22.00 -10.21
C PRO A 144 -13.21 -20.82 -9.90
N SER A 145 -13.11 -20.17 -8.74
CA SER A 145 -13.86 -18.92 -8.56
C SER A 145 -13.58 -18.08 -9.80
N ASP A 146 -14.59 -17.45 -10.41
CA ASP A 146 -14.41 -16.50 -11.51
C ASP A 146 -13.62 -15.29 -10.99
N SER A 147 -12.35 -15.52 -10.75
CA SER A 147 -11.36 -14.53 -10.45
C SER A 147 -11.10 -13.84 -11.77
N LEU A 148 -11.05 -12.50 -11.74
CA LEU A 148 -10.45 -11.69 -12.79
C LEU A 148 -9.35 -12.49 -13.50
N PRO A 149 -9.35 -12.57 -14.84
CA PRO A 149 -8.52 -13.51 -15.58
C PRO A 149 -7.09 -13.48 -15.04
N ALA A 150 -6.40 -14.63 -14.95
CA ALA A 150 -5.06 -14.73 -14.32
C ALA A 150 -4.08 -13.62 -14.79
N SER A 151 -4.28 -13.12 -16.02
CA SER A 151 -3.63 -11.92 -16.56
C SER A 151 -3.77 -10.66 -15.69
N SER A 152 -4.95 -10.36 -15.12
CA SER A 152 -5.20 -9.22 -14.22
C SER A 152 -4.39 -9.32 -12.93
N GLY A 153 -4.31 -10.50 -12.30
CA GLY A 153 -3.48 -10.73 -11.12
C GLY A 153 -2.00 -10.55 -11.42
N GLU A 154 -1.52 -11.10 -12.54
CA GLU A 154 -0.15 -10.89 -13.00
C GLU A 154 0.17 -9.42 -13.30
N LEU A 155 -0.76 -8.68 -13.90
CA LEU A 155 -0.63 -7.26 -14.19
C LEU A 155 -0.51 -6.44 -12.89
N LEU A 156 -1.35 -6.71 -11.89
CA LEU A 156 -1.29 -6.07 -10.58
C LEU A 156 0.02 -6.40 -9.85
N GLY A 157 0.49 -7.64 -9.93
CA GLY A 157 1.80 -8.03 -9.40
C GLY A 157 2.96 -7.32 -10.11
N LYS A 158 2.87 -7.10 -11.43
CA LYS A 158 3.83 -6.28 -12.19
C LYS A 158 3.76 -4.82 -11.77
N LEU A 159 2.56 -4.24 -11.65
CA LEU A 159 2.36 -2.86 -11.20
C LEU A 159 2.88 -2.63 -9.78
N SER A 160 2.66 -3.58 -8.85
CA SER A 160 3.21 -3.50 -7.50
C SER A 160 4.74 -3.50 -7.52
N ARG A 161 5.37 -4.34 -8.36
CA ARG A 161 6.84 -4.37 -8.50
C ARG A 161 7.39 -3.08 -9.12
N ILE A 162 6.71 -2.55 -10.14
CA ILE A 162 7.06 -1.27 -10.76
C ILE A 162 6.91 -0.13 -9.75
N GLY A 163 5.82 -0.14 -8.96
CA GLY A 163 5.59 0.83 -7.89
C GLY A 163 6.69 0.80 -6.85
N PHE A 164 7.13 -0.40 -6.43
CA PHE A 164 8.25 -0.55 -5.50
C PHE A 164 9.56 -0.02 -6.08
N LEU A 165 9.88 -0.35 -7.33
CA LEU A 165 11.09 0.13 -7.99
C LEU A 165 11.08 1.65 -8.18
N SER A 166 9.91 2.21 -8.52
CA SER A 166 9.66 3.65 -8.60
C SER A 166 9.88 4.35 -7.24
N PHE A 167 9.38 3.77 -6.16
CA PHE A 167 9.61 4.28 -4.80
C PHE A 167 11.09 4.30 -4.44
N ILE A 168 11.84 3.24 -4.74
CA ILE A 168 13.30 3.21 -4.52
C ILE A 168 14.01 4.30 -5.34
N LEU A 169 13.66 4.41 -6.63
CA LEU A 169 14.27 5.38 -7.53
C LEU A 169 14.02 6.82 -7.06
N PHE A 170 12.76 7.16 -6.77
CA PHE A 170 12.42 8.49 -6.26
C PHE A 170 12.99 8.74 -4.87
N GLY A 171 13.09 7.71 -4.02
CA GLY A 171 13.79 7.79 -2.73
C GLY A 171 15.27 8.14 -2.88
N LEU A 172 15.97 7.53 -3.85
CA LEU A 172 17.37 7.84 -4.14
C LEU A 172 17.52 9.27 -4.66
N ILE A 173 16.72 9.65 -5.66
CA ILE A 173 16.71 11.02 -6.21
C ILE A 173 16.41 12.03 -5.09
N CYS A 174 15.47 11.71 -4.21
CA CYS A 174 15.14 12.52 -3.05
C CYS A 174 16.33 12.70 -2.12
N GLY A 175 17.00 11.62 -1.74
CA GLY A 175 18.21 11.67 -0.93
C GLY A 175 19.30 12.53 -1.56
N LEU A 176 19.51 12.41 -2.88
CA LEU A 176 20.51 13.20 -3.61
C LEU A 176 20.18 14.70 -3.63
N ILE A 177 18.91 15.05 -3.89
CA ILE A 177 18.47 16.45 -3.89
C ILE A 177 18.55 17.02 -2.48
N MET A 178 18.09 16.29 -1.46
CA MET A 178 18.19 16.72 -0.06
C MET A 178 19.65 16.92 0.36
N TRP A 179 20.55 16.03 -0.05
CA TRP A 179 21.99 16.17 0.20
C TRP A 179 22.52 17.45 -0.43
N TYR A 180 22.32 17.64 -1.74
CA TYR A 180 22.73 18.85 -2.46
C TYR A 180 22.19 20.13 -1.81
N LEU A 181 20.89 20.13 -1.52
CA LEU A 181 20.19 21.28 -0.95
C LEU A 181 20.69 21.60 0.47
N SER A 182 21.01 20.60 1.29
CA SER A 182 21.64 20.80 2.60
C SER A 182 23.05 21.39 2.49
N GLY A 183 23.82 20.99 1.47
CA GLY A 183 25.14 21.57 1.20
C GLY A 183 25.08 23.05 0.82
N VAL A 184 24.15 23.41 -0.07
CA VAL A 184 23.87 24.82 -0.41
C VAL A 184 23.45 25.60 0.82
N TYR A 185 22.54 25.06 1.63
CA TYR A 185 22.08 25.70 2.86
C TYR A 185 23.22 26.03 3.82
N VAL A 186 24.17 25.11 4.01
CA VAL A 186 25.34 25.32 4.88
C VAL A 186 26.31 26.32 4.25
N LYS A 187 26.54 26.26 2.94
CA LYS A 187 27.43 27.20 2.22
C LYS A 187 26.97 28.65 2.37
N ASP A 188 25.68 28.91 2.25
CA ASP A 188 25.09 30.25 2.44
C ASP A 188 25.31 30.81 3.86
N ARG A 189 25.60 29.94 4.83
CA ARG A 189 25.82 30.28 6.25
C ARG A 189 27.27 30.14 6.68
N SER A 190 28.17 29.85 5.74
CA SER A 190 29.60 29.62 5.99
C SER A 190 30.24 30.77 6.79
N GLN A 191 29.97 32.03 6.44
CA GLN A 191 30.52 33.20 7.14
C GLN A 191 30.16 33.23 8.63
N VAL A 192 28.91 32.92 8.98
CA VAL A 192 28.44 32.87 10.36
C VAL A 192 29.07 31.69 11.10
N ILE A 193 29.14 30.53 10.43
CA ILE A 193 29.75 29.33 11.01
C ILE A 193 31.24 29.56 11.28
N THR A 194 31.99 30.13 10.33
CA THR A 194 33.41 30.47 10.50
C THR A 194 33.63 31.48 11.62
N ALA A 195 32.76 32.49 11.76
CA ALA A 195 32.84 33.44 12.87
C ALA A 195 32.71 32.74 14.24
N LEU A 196 31.75 31.82 14.39
CA LEU A 196 31.57 31.04 15.61
C LEU A 196 32.77 30.12 15.90
N VAL A 197 33.35 29.49 14.87
CA VAL A 197 34.55 28.66 15.01
C VAL A 197 35.75 29.49 15.48
N ASN A 198 35.96 30.67 14.90
CA ASN A 198 37.05 31.59 15.30
C ASN A 198 36.90 32.11 16.73
N MET A 199 35.66 32.18 17.25
CA MET A 199 35.37 32.52 18.64
C MET A 199 35.52 31.33 19.61
N GLY A 200 35.93 30.14 19.12
CA GLY A 200 36.11 28.94 19.94
C GLY A 200 34.81 28.30 20.42
N ALA A 201 33.69 28.52 19.72
CA ALA A 201 32.39 27.96 20.11
C ALA A 201 32.40 26.42 20.06
N GLN A 202 31.76 25.77 21.05
CA GLN A 202 31.58 24.32 21.06
C GLN A 202 30.75 23.84 19.86
N ARG A 203 31.08 22.64 19.35
CA ARG A 203 30.44 22.06 18.15
C ARG A 203 28.92 21.96 18.28
N GLU A 204 28.43 21.54 19.43
CA GLU A 204 26.99 21.44 19.74
C GLU A 204 26.30 22.81 19.70
N THR A 205 26.97 23.87 20.16
CA THR A 205 26.45 25.25 20.12
C THR A 205 26.30 25.73 18.68
N ILE A 206 27.23 25.37 17.80
CA ILE A 206 27.14 25.66 16.36
C ILE A 206 26.00 24.86 15.73
N LEU A 207 25.89 23.55 16.01
CA LEU A 207 24.94 22.64 15.36
C LEU A 207 23.48 22.82 15.79
N SER A 208 23.23 23.11 17.08
CA SER A 208 21.90 23.19 17.68
C SER A 208 20.89 24.06 16.92
N PRO A 209 21.18 25.33 16.58
CA PRO A 209 20.23 26.18 15.87
C PRO A 209 19.90 25.67 14.47
N TYR A 210 20.89 25.18 13.73
CA TYR A 210 20.67 24.66 12.37
C TYR A 210 19.87 23.37 12.37
N ARG A 211 20.12 22.48 13.35
CA ARG A 211 19.36 21.22 13.51
C ARG A 211 17.88 21.48 13.80
N LYS A 212 17.58 22.41 14.71
CA LYS A 212 16.19 22.80 15.00
C LYS A 212 15.52 23.40 13.77
N ARG A 213 16.23 24.26 13.04
CA ARG A 213 15.70 24.90 11.83
C ARG A 213 15.46 23.89 10.70
N SER A 214 16.37 22.93 10.50
CA SER A 214 16.21 21.88 9.49
C SER A 214 15.03 20.96 9.79
N LEU A 215 14.76 20.66 11.07
CA LEU A 215 13.56 19.90 11.45
C LEU A 215 12.28 20.67 11.10
N ILE A 216 12.22 21.97 11.40
CA ILE A 216 11.06 22.81 11.06
C ILE A 216 10.85 22.87 9.54
N PHE A 217 11.90 23.05 8.76
CA PHE A 217 11.80 23.06 7.29
C PHE A 217 11.38 21.72 6.72
N GLY A 218 11.95 20.62 7.21
CA GLY A 218 11.54 19.28 6.82
C GLY A 218 10.08 18.99 7.17
N LEU A 219 9.62 19.46 8.33
CA LEU A 219 8.24 19.27 8.77
C LEU A 219 7.27 20.11 7.94
N ALA A 220 7.61 21.38 7.70
CA ALA A 220 6.82 22.26 6.84
C ALA A 220 6.70 21.69 5.42
N SER A 221 7.80 21.19 4.84
CA SER A 221 7.77 20.56 3.53
C SER A 221 6.96 19.26 3.50
N ALA A 222 7.04 18.45 4.55
CA ALA A 222 6.24 17.22 4.66
C ALA A 222 4.75 17.54 4.72
N LEU A 223 4.34 18.55 5.50
CA LEU A 223 2.94 18.99 5.57
C LEU A 223 2.42 19.50 4.23
N ILE A 224 3.22 20.26 3.48
CA ILE A 224 2.86 20.72 2.13
C ILE A 224 2.70 19.51 1.19
N ALA A 225 3.64 18.57 1.20
CA ALA A 225 3.59 17.36 0.39
C ALA A 225 2.35 16.51 0.71
N ILE A 226 2.05 16.28 1.99
CA ILE A 226 0.86 15.56 2.46
C ILE A 226 -0.41 16.28 2.02
N GLY A 227 -0.46 17.62 2.14
CA GLY A 227 -1.59 18.43 1.69
C GLY A 227 -1.85 18.27 0.19
N CYS A 228 -0.80 18.29 -0.64
CA CYS A 228 -0.91 18.06 -2.07
C CYS A 228 -1.40 16.64 -2.39
N ILE A 229 -0.85 15.61 -1.73
CA ILE A 229 -1.31 14.21 -1.91
C ILE A 229 -2.78 14.09 -1.50
N GLY A 230 -3.16 14.62 -0.33
CA GLY A 230 -4.52 14.61 0.16
C GLY A 230 -5.51 15.32 -0.78
N LEU A 231 -5.11 16.46 -1.34
CA LEU A 231 -5.93 17.18 -2.33
C LEU A 231 -6.16 16.34 -3.59
N ILE A 232 -5.11 15.70 -4.12
CA ILE A 232 -5.22 14.82 -5.29
C ILE A 232 -6.15 13.65 -4.98
N LEU A 233 -6.00 13.03 -3.81
CA LEU A 233 -6.86 11.92 -3.40
C LEU A 233 -8.32 12.34 -3.23
N LEU A 234 -8.57 13.53 -2.68
CA LEU A 234 -9.93 14.08 -2.56
C LEU A 234 -10.54 14.21 -3.96
N VAL A 235 -9.83 14.83 -4.90
CA VAL A 235 -10.31 14.97 -6.29
C VAL A 235 -10.56 13.61 -6.94
N LEU A 236 -9.66 12.64 -6.75
CA LEU A 236 -9.82 11.30 -7.32
C LEU A 236 -11.02 10.56 -6.73
N THR A 237 -11.19 10.58 -5.41
CA THR A 237 -12.29 9.88 -4.72
C THR A 237 -13.66 10.51 -5.00
N THR A 238 -13.73 11.83 -5.22
CA THR A 238 -15.00 12.48 -5.61
C THR A 238 -15.34 12.29 -7.08
N THR A 239 -14.33 12.18 -7.95
CA THR A 239 -14.54 12.06 -9.42
C THR A 239 -14.78 10.62 -9.85
N PHE A 240 -14.10 9.65 -9.22
CA PHE A 240 -14.11 8.26 -9.62
C PHE A 240 -14.61 7.36 -8.49
N LYS A 241 -15.88 6.94 -8.55
CA LYS A 241 -16.49 6.03 -7.55
C LYS A 241 -15.72 4.71 -7.42
N TRP A 242 -15.25 4.13 -8.52
CA TRP A 242 -14.45 2.91 -8.48
C TRP A 242 -13.12 3.08 -7.71
N PHE A 243 -12.55 4.30 -7.72
CA PHE A 243 -11.32 4.57 -6.99
C PHE A 243 -11.57 4.61 -5.49
N SER A 244 -12.70 5.17 -5.04
CA SER A 244 -13.02 5.22 -3.60
C SER A 244 -13.28 3.83 -3.00
N GLU A 245 -13.84 2.89 -3.77
CA GLU A 245 -14.05 1.51 -3.35
C GLU A 245 -12.74 0.72 -3.21
N LEU A 246 -11.76 0.99 -4.08
CA LEU A 246 -10.46 0.33 -4.03
C LEU A 246 -9.49 0.99 -3.06
N PHE A 247 -9.67 2.28 -2.74
CA PHE A 247 -8.72 3.07 -1.98
C PHE A 247 -8.77 2.76 -0.49
N GLU A 248 -7.59 2.58 0.11
CA GLU A 248 -7.48 2.15 1.50
C GLU A 248 -6.85 3.25 2.34
N LEU A 249 -7.67 3.87 3.20
CA LEU A 249 -7.28 4.99 4.04
C LEU A 249 -6.08 4.66 4.95
N ASN A 250 -5.92 3.40 5.36
CA ASN A 250 -4.79 2.98 6.17
C ASN A 250 -3.44 3.22 5.45
N ASN A 251 -3.36 2.99 4.14
CA ASN A 251 -2.15 3.22 3.36
C ASN A 251 -1.80 4.70 3.27
N PHE A 252 -2.81 5.58 3.22
CA PHE A 252 -2.62 7.01 3.30
C PHE A 252 -2.02 7.43 4.65
N PHE A 253 -2.56 6.92 5.77
CA PHE A 253 -2.02 7.23 7.10
C PHE A 253 -0.60 6.71 7.31
N ILE A 254 -0.27 5.52 6.78
CA ILE A 254 1.11 5.01 6.77
C ILE A 254 2.02 5.97 6.00
N THR A 255 1.60 6.39 4.80
CA THR A 255 2.37 7.33 3.96
C THR A 255 2.58 8.67 4.66
N LEU A 256 1.52 9.21 5.30
CA LEU A 256 1.56 10.42 6.10
C LEU A 256 2.59 10.31 7.23
N PHE A 257 2.55 9.22 8.00
CA PHE A 257 3.45 9.00 9.11
C PHE A 257 4.91 8.87 8.66
N VAL A 258 5.15 8.13 7.57
CA VAL A 258 6.48 8.00 6.97
C VAL A 258 7.02 9.35 6.53
N LEU A 259 6.24 10.18 5.84
CA LEU A 259 6.68 11.51 5.40
C LEU A 259 6.96 12.45 6.59
N LEU A 260 6.10 12.43 7.61
CA LEU A 260 6.19 13.32 8.77
C LEU A 260 7.40 12.99 9.66
N LEU A 261 7.85 11.74 9.68
CA LEU A 261 9.06 11.34 10.42
C LEU A 261 10.31 11.34 9.55
N ALA A 262 10.29 10.63 8.42
CA ALA A 262 11.49 10.43 7.62
C ALA A 262 11.99 11.74 7.00
N GLY A 263 11.10 12.59 6.49
CA GLY A 263 11.47 13.86 5.86
C GLY A 263 12.29 14.77 6.79
N PRO A 264 11.76 15.17 7.96
CA PRO A 264 12.50 16.01 8.91
C PRO A 264 13.78 15.36 9.42
N VAL A 265 13.75 14.06 9.73
CA VAL A 265 14.90 13.35 10.31
C VAL A 265 16.05 13.26 9.29
N ILE A 266 15.77 12.83 8.06
CA ILE A 266 16.77 12.71 6.99
C ILE A 266 17.35 14.08 6.65
N HIS A 267 16.49 15.09 6.49
CA HIS A 267 16.93 16.45 6.19
C HIS A 267 17.84 17.00 7.30
N SER A 268 17.42 16.84 8.56
CA SER A 268 18.21 17.26 9.71
C SER A 268 19.54 16.51 9.84
N PHE A 269 19.57 15.24 9.43
CA PHE A 269 20.78 14.43 9.43
C PHE A 269 21.79 14.94 8.38
N PHE A 270 21.36 15.24 7.16
CA PHE A 270 22.26 15.78 6.13
C PHE A 270 22.82 17.15 6.47
N VAL A 271 21.99 18.06 7.03
CA VAL A 271 22.47 19.36 7.51
C VAL A 271 23.54 19.18 8.59
N LYS A 272 23.34 18.25 9.54
CA LYS A 272 24.35 17.93 10.56
C LYS A 272 25.65 17.45 9.92
N LEU A 273 25.59 16.52 8.98
CA LEU A 273 26.78 15.98 8.31
C LEU A 273 27.59 17.07 7.58
N HIS A 274 26.90 17.95 6.85
CA HIS A 274 27.56 19.05 6.14
C HIS A 274 28.25 20.04 7.08
N ILE A 275 27.62 20.40 8.21
CA ILE A 275 28.23 21.30 9.20
C ILE A 275 29.43 20.63 9.86
N GLN A 276 29.33 19.35 10.23
CA GLN A 276 30.46 18.61 10.82
C GLN A 276 31.66 18.54 9.87
N LYS A 277 31.41 18.28 8.59
CA LYS A 277 32.46 18.30 7.56
C LYS A 277 33.08 19.69 7.40
N PHE A 278 32.27 20.75 7.46
CA PHE A 278 32.74 22.13 7.34
C PHE A 278 33.63 22.55 8.52
N ILE A 279 33.30 22.15 9.76
CA ILE A 279 34.09 22.49 10.96
C ILE A 279 35.44 21.75 11.01
N GLN A 280 35.54 20.58 10.36
CA GLN A 280 36.79 19.81 10.29
C GLN A 280 37.78 20.32 9.25
N THR A 281 37.34 21.19 8.34
CA THR A 281 38.15 21.80 7.27
C THR A 281 38.75 23.11 7.74
#